data_AF-A0A946SRU2-F1
#
_entry.id   AF-A0A946SRU2-F1
#
_cell.length_a   1.000
_cell.length_b   1.000
_cell.length_c   1.000
_cell.angle_alpha   90.00
_cell.angle_beta   90.00
_cell.angle_gamma   90.00
#
_symmetry.space_group_name_H-M   'P 1'
#
loop_
_entity.id
_entity.type
_entity.pdbx_description
1 polymer ?
#
loop_
_entity_poly.entity_id
_entity_poly.type
_entity_poly.pdbx_seq_one_letter_code
_entity_poly.pdbx_strand_id
1 'polypeptide(L)'
;MDLAFPVSPDDIKKRYRELARAWHPDHNAEPDAAARFRELHDAAELLTGLPSEQLADGAARAYFQRVVSETRIPSVAGIELTMTMSVGTSERYASDWIYASALTRDGGSILAGYSGRIVRIGSTGEPVCLYDIGMVPRRIVDTGRWLYLLSDTRLYILREDRLVRTVDVHDAGELIPGEAGFGLLERKCFRWFDQAGALVGGVRTKNPLRRVYVSDEGWIVETRQRRAHVTGAPSFWLDT
;
A
#
# COMPACT_ATOMS: atom_id res chain seq x y z
N MET A 1 13.38 -8.42 5.68
CA MET A 1 12.91 -7.82 6.94
C MET A 1 12.13 -8.79 7.83
N ASP A 2 11.72 -9.98 7.34
CA ASP A 2 11.01 -11.01 8.11
C ASP A 2 9.81 -10.50 8.91
N LEU A 3 8.99 -9.67 8.26
CA LEU A 3 7.74 -9.19 8.80
C LEU A 3 6.63 -10.19 8.49
N ALA A 4 5.72 -10.39 9.44
CA ALA A 4 4.52 -11.19 9.27
C ALA A 4 3.29 -10.29 9.38
N PHE A 5 2.24 -10.62 8.65
CA PHE A 5 0.96 -9.94 8.82
C PHE A 5 0.28 -10.35 10.14
N PRO A 6 -0.50 -9.45 10.77
CA PRO A 6 -0.70 -8.05 10.40
C PRO A 6 0.50 -7.17 10.80
N VAL A 7 0.80 -6.13 10.01
CA VAL A 7 1.96 -5.25 10.23
C VAL A 7 1.54 -3.77 10.24
N SER A 8 2.07 -2.98 11.19
CA SER A 8 1.90 -1.52 11.23
C SER A 8 3.15 -0.77 10.72
N PRO A 9 3.03 0.53 10.39
CA PRO A 9 4.19 1.37 10.09
C PRO A 9 5.24 1.39 11.22
N ASP A 10 4.79 1.35 12.47
CA ASP A 10 5.70 1.31 13.64
C ASP A 10 6.43 -0.02 13.77
N ASP A 11 5.77 -1.14 13.43
CA ASP A 11 6.38 -2.46 13.40
C ASP A 11 7.52 -2.48 12.36
N ILE A 12 7.29 -1.88 11.19
CA ILE A 12 8.30 -1.72 10.12
C ILE A 12 9.47 -0.84 10.61
N LYS A 13 9.19 0.35 11.15
CA LYS A 13 10.21 1.28 11.68
C LYS A 13 11.04 0.67 12.80
N LYS A 14 10.40 -0.07 13.71
CA LYS A 14 11.07 -0.76 14.81
C LYS A 14 12.00 -1.84 14.25
N ARG A 15 11.49 -2.69 13.35
CA ARG A 15 12.28 -3.78 12.78
C ARG A 15 13.46 -3.28 11.94
N TYR A 16 13.25 -2.19 11.19
CA TYR A 16 14.31 -1.50 10.47
C TYR A 16 15.42 -1.05 11.42
N ARG A 17 15.11 -0.34 12.51
CA ARG A 17 16.10 0.13 13.49
C ARG A 17 16.90 -1.01 14.14
N GLU A 18 16.25 -2.13 14.43
CA GLU A 18 16.92 -3.33 14.96
C GLU A 18 17.93 -3.91 13.95
N LEU A 19 17.50 -4.11 12.71
CA LEU A 19 18.35 -4.67 11.66
C LEU A 19 19.46 -3.71 11.23
N ALA A 20 19.18 -2.40 11.19
CA ALA A 20 20.14 -1.37 10.83
C ALA A 20 21.31 -1.36 11.82
N ARG A 21 21.03 -1.48 13.12
CA ARG A 21 22.09 -1.61 14.15
C ARG A 21 22.89 -2.91 14.01
N ALA A 22 22.24 -4.02 13.66
CA ALA A 22 22.89 -5.32 13.53
C ALA A 22 23.78 -5.42 12.29
N TRP A 23 23.41 -4.78 11.18
CA TRP A 23 24.14 -4.82 9.91
C TRP A 23 24.98 -3.57 9.65
N HIS A 24 25.07 -2.64 10.61
CA HIS A 24 25.82 -1.40 10.42
C HIS A 24 27.31 -1.70 10.16
N PRO A 25 27.92 -1.15 9.08
CA PRO A 25 29.31 -1.44 8.73
C PRO A 25 30.31 -1.05 9.83
N ASP A 26 30.00 -0.06 10.66
CA ASP A 26 30.87 0.35 11.78
C ASP A 26 30.91 -0.66 12.93
N HIS A 27 29.89 -1.52 13.07
CA HIS A 27 29.78 -2.47 14.19
C HIS A 27 29.82 -3.93 13.75
N ASN A 28 29.54 -4.21 12.48
CA ASN A 28 29.52 -5.56 11.91
C ASN A 28 30.62 -5.71 10.86
N ALA A 29 31.64 -6.50 11.20
CA ALA A 29 32.81 -6.77 10.37
C ALA A 29 32.59 -7.90 9.35
N GLU A 30 31.38 -8.46 9.23
CA GLU A 30 31.12 -9.47 8.20
C GLU A 30 31.23 -8.87 6.79
N PRO A 31 31.83 -9.60 5.83
CA PRO A 31 32.01 -9.10 4.46
C PRO A 31 30.71 -8.66 3.78
N ASP A 32 29.60 -9.31 4.13
CA ASP A 32 28.28 -9.09 3.54
C ASP A 32 27.46 -8.01 4.28
N ALA A 33 27.96 -7.48 5.41
CA ALA A 33 27.20 -6.55 6.25
C ALA A 33 26.81 -5.28 5.48
N ALA A 34 27.74 -4.70 4.72
CA ALA A 34 27.48 -3.53 3.89
C ALA A 34 26.45 -3.80 2.77
N ALA A 35 26.46 -5.00 2.18
CA ALA A 35 25.47 -5.38 1.17
C ALA A 35 24.08 -5.55 1.79
N ARG A 36 23.97 -6.27 2.91
CA ARG A 36 22.72 -6.46 3.66
C ARG A 36 22.15 -5.15 4.20
N PHE A 37 23.02 -4.23 4.62
CA PHE A 37 22.61 -2.90 5.09
C PHE A 37 21.98 -2.07 3.96
N ARG A 38 22.54 -2.12 2.74
CA ARG A 38 21.93 -1.48 1.56
C ARG A 38 20.60 -2.12 1.19
N GLU A 39 20.52 -3.45 1.13
CA GLU A 39 19.25 -4.14 0.84
C GLU A 39 18.16 -3.84 1.88
N LEU A 40 18.56 -3.76 3.16
CA LEU A 40 17.67 -3.34 4.25
C LEU A 40 17.14 -1.93 4.01
N HIS A 41 18.02 -1.01 3.61
CA HIS A 41 17.67 0.37 3.32
C HIS A 41 16.67 0.46 2.17
N ASP A 42 16.96 -0.17 1.03
CA ASP A 42 16.10 -0.18 -0.15
C ASP A 42 14.72 -0.76 0.18
N ALA A 43 14.68 -1.86 0.95
CA ALA A 43 13.43 -2.46 1.40
C ALA A 43 12.66 -1.54 2.35
N ALA A 44 13.34 -0.78 3.22
CA ALA A 44 12.71 0.14 4.16
C ALA A 44 12.08 1.33 3.47
N GLU A 45 12.81 1.93 2.52
CA GLU A 45 12.29 3.03 1.71
C GLU A 45 11.08 2.58 0.89
N LEU A 46 11.17 1.39 0.27
CA LEU A 46 10.06 0.84 -0.50
C LEU A 46 8.81 0.58 0.35
N LEU A 47 8.97 0.09 1.58
CA LEU A 47 7.84 -0.26 2.46
C LEU A 47 7.20 0.95 3.13
N THR A 48 7.94 2.03 3.35
CA THR A 48 7.48 3.18 4.14
C THR A 48 7.28 4.43 3.31
N GLY A 49 7.86 4.50 2.11
CA GLY A 49 7.93 5.71 1.32
C GLY A 49 8.81 6.80 1.94
N LEU A 50 9.53 6.51 3.01
CA LEU A 50 10.36 7.47 3.74
C LEU A 50 11.83 7.16 3.50
N PRO A 51 12.68 8.19 3.31
CA PRO A 51 14.13 8.03 3.33
C PRO A 51 14.60 7.34 4.63
N SER A 52 15.68 6.56 4.58
CA SER A 52 16.21 5.88 5.78
C SER A 52 16.54 6.83 6.91
N GLU A 53 16.99 8.05 6.61
CA GLU A 53 17.36 9.02 7.64
C GLU A 53 16.14 9.37 8.50
N GLN A 54 14.96 9.47 7.87
CA GLN A 54 13.69 9.73 8.55
C GLN A 54 13.15 8.51 9.32
N LEU A 55 13.58 7.30 8.96
CA LEU A 55 13.28 6.08 9.71
C LEU A 55 14.21 5.90 10.92
N ALA A 56 15.43 6.42 10.82
CA ALA A 56 16.42 6.40 11.88
C ALA A 56 16.14 7.47 12.96
N ASP A 57 15.73 8.67 12.53
CA ASP A 57 15.38 9.77 13.43
C ASP A 57 13.90 9.69 13.83
N GLY A 58 13.61 9.38 15.09
CA GLY A 58 12.25 9.12 15.60
C GLY A 58 11.29 10.32 15.55
N ALA A 59 11.74 11.47 15.04
CA ALA A 59 10.97 12.69 14.86
C ALA A 59 10.69 12.91 13.37
N ALA A 60 9.60 12.33 12.86
CA ALA A 60 9.13 12.58 11.50
C ALA A 60 8.64 14.03 11.36
N ARG A 61 9.56 14.97 11.15
CA ARG A 61 9.28 16.21 10.42
C ARG A 61 9.68 15.94 8.98
N ALA A 62 8.71 15.85 8.09
CA ALA A 62 8.93 15.62 6.67
C ALA A 62 9.74 16.77 6.09
N TYR A 63 11.06 16.58 5.98
CA TYR A 63 11.95 17.47 5.24
C TYR A 63 12.29 16.78 3.92
N PHE A 64 11.78 17.30 2.81
CA PHE A 64 12.29 16.93 1.49
C PHE A 64 13.64 17.61 1.28
N GLN A 65 14.71 16.80 1.23
CA GLN A 65 16.06 17.26 0.96
C GLN A 65 16.39 16.93 -0.50
N ARG A 66 16.49 17.96 -1.36
CA ARG A 66 16.98 17.78 -2.73
C ARG A 66 18.46 18.11 -2.76
N VAL A 67 19.30 17.18 -3.22
CA VAL A 67 20.69 17.44 -3.54
C VAL A 67 20.72 18.37 -4.75
N VAL A 68 21.20 19.59 -4.58
CA VAL A 68 21.25 20.61 -5.63
C VAL A 68 22.60 20.57 -6.35
N SER A 69 23.66 20.19 -5.64
CA SER A 69 24.99 20.03 -6.22
C SER A 69 25.78 18.97 -5.47
N GLU A 70 26.37 18.03 -6.21
CA GLU A 70 27.44 17.16 -5.75
C GLU A 70 28.72 17.65 -6.42
N THR A 71 29.61 18.30 -5.65
CA THR A 71 30.91 18.72 -6.15
C THR A 71 31.97 17.76 -5.62
N ARG A 72 32.55 16.97 -6.51
CA ARG A 72 33.75 16.16 -6.23
C ARG A 72 34.97 17.02 -6.48
N ILE A 73 35.65 17.38 -5.40
CA ILE A 73 36.89 18.16 -5.49
C ILE A 73 38.03 17.15 -5.69
N PRO A 74 38.79 17.22 -6.82
CA PRO A 74 39.93 16.34 -7.03
C PRO A 74 40.94 16.49 -5.89
N SER A 75 41.48 15.36 -5.43
CA SER A 75 42.26 15.26 -4.20
C SER A 75 43.39 16.28 -4.10
N VAL A 76 43.50 16.94 -2.95
CA VAL A 76 44.77 17.55 -2.50
C VAL A 76 45.22 16.70 -1.32
N ALA A 77 46.43 16.13 -1.41
CA ALA A 77 47.05 15.26 -0.40
C ALA A 77 46.32 13.93 -0.09
N GLY A 78 45.71 13.28 -1.10
CA GLY A 78 45.21 11.90 -0.98
C GLY A 78 43.86 11.74 -0.25
N ILE A 79 43.19 12.85 0.07
CA ILE A 79 41.83 12.85 0.63
C ILE A 79 40.87 13.27 -0.50
N GLU A 80 39.90 12.40 -0.80
CA GLU A 80 38.82 12.69 -1.74
C GLU A 80 37.65 13.31 -0.95
N LEU A 81 37.28 14.55 -1.29
CA LEU A 81 36.21 15.29 -0.61
C LEU A 81 35.01 15.44 -1.54
N THR A 82 33.92 14.76 -1.21
CA THR A 82 32.62 14.96 -1.87
C THR A 82 31.80 15.92 -1.03
N MET A 83 31.60 17.14 -1.53
CA MET A 83 30.75 18.13 -0.87
C MET A 83 29.36 18.10 -1.49
N THR A 84 28.38 17.65 -0.70
CA THR A 84 26.97 17.59 -1.11
C THR A 84 26.24 18.80 -0.55
N MET A 85 25.82 19.72 -1.42
CA MET A 85 24.95 20.82 -1.03
C MET A 85 23.50 20.42 -1.29
N SER A 86 22.73 20.31 -0.22
CA SER A 86 21.29 20.09 -0.28
C SER A 86 20.52 21.32 0.15
N VAL A 87 19.47 21.65 -0.59
CA VAL A 87 18.54 22.71 -0.20
C VAL A 87 17.31 22.04 0.41
N GLY A 88 17.02 22.37 1.68
CA GLY A 88 15.75 22.05 2.32
C GLY A 88 14.69 23.04 1.85
N THR A 89 13.83 22.63 0.94
CA THR A 89 12.70 23.43 0.49
C THR A 89 11.46 23.10 1.32
N SER A 90 10.84 24.08 1.97
CA SER A 90 9.51 23.92 2.57
C SER A 90 8.48 23.55 1.49
N GLU A 91 7.57 22.64 1.82
CA GLU A 91 6.46 22.00 1.06
C GLU A 91 5.73 22.78 -0.06
N ARG A 92 5.90 24.09 -0.20
CA ARG A 92 5.12 24.93 -1.14
C ARG A 92 5.38 24.65 -2.63
N TYR A 93 6.38 23.84 -2.97
CA TYR A 93 6.75 23.50 -4.36
C TYR A 93 6.79 21.99 -4.67
N ALA A 94 6.38 21.14 -3.73
CA ALA A 94 6.28 19.69 -3.91
C ALA A 94 4.83 19.20 -3.70
N SER A 95 3.85 19.99 -4.14
CA SER A 95 2.43 19.63 -4.04
C SER A 95 2.11 18.49 -5.01
N ASP A 96 2.11 17.25 -4.50
CA ASP A 96 1.50 16.12 -5.19
C ASP A 96 -0.01 16.42 -5.37
N TRP A 97 -0.55 16.21 -6.58
CA TRP A 97 -1.98 16.40 -6.79
C TRP A 97 -2.74 15.27 -6.10
N ILE A 98 -4.00 15.50 -5.73
CA ILE A 98 -4.85 14.43 -5.19
C ILE A 98 -5.48 13.69 -6.37
N TYR A 99 -5.14 12.41 -6.52
CA TYR A 99 -5.60 11.57 -7.63
C TYR A 99 -6.72 10.60 -7.22
N ALA A 100 -6.80 10.27 -5.94
CA ALA A 100 -7.91 9.52 -5.38
C ALA A 100 -8.26 10.04 -3.99
N SER A 101 -9.55 9.93 -3.65
CA SER A 101 -10.04 10.28 -2.33
C SER A 101 -11.24 9.43 -1.95
N ALA A 102 -11.49 9.32 -0.64
CA ALA A 102 -12.70 8.74 -0.10
C ALA A 102 -13.07 9.43 1.22
N LEU A 103 -14.36 9.34 1.58
CA LEU A 103 -14.80 9.67 2.92
C LEU A 103 -14.69 8.43 3.81
N THR A 104 -14.34 8.65 5.08
CA THR A 104 -14.32 7.58 6.07
C THR A 104 -15.64 7.55 6.83
N ARG A 105 -16.00 6.38 7.37
CA ARG A 105 -17.28 6.19 8.08
C ARG A 105 -17.39 7.03 9.35
N ASP A 106 -16.25 7.40 9.95
CA ASP A 106 -16.13 8.26 11.12
C ASP A 106 -16.21 9.77 10.79
N GLY A 107 -16.46 10.12 9.52
CA GLY A 107 -16.64 11.51 9.08
C GLY A 107 -15.34 12.23 8.70
N GLY A 108 -14.21 11.52 8.67
CA GLY A 108 -12.96 11.99 8.10
C GLY A 108 -12.86 11.79 6.58
N SER A 109 -11.64 11.86 6.06
CA SER A 109 -11.34 11.63 4.65
C SER A 109 -10.01 10.90 4.45
N ILE A 110 -9.84 10.29 3.29
CA ILE A 110 -8.58 9.72 2.83
C ILE A 110 -8.21 10.40 1.52
N LEU A 111 -6.96 10.85 1.42
CA LEU A 111 -6.42 11.51 0.24
C LEU A 111 -5.19 10.76 -0.26
N ALA A 112 -5.09 10.51 -1.56
CA ALA A 112 -3.97 9.82 -2.18
C ALA A 112 -3.31 10.66 -3.28
N GLY A 113 -1.99 10.77 -3.20
CA GLY A 113 -1.14 11.43 -4.20
C GLY A 113 -0.66 10.49 -5.31
N TYR A 114 -0.05 11.04 -6.36
CA TYR A 114 0.54 10.26 -7.48
C TYR A 114 1.57 9.25 -6.99
N SER A 115 2.36 9.65 -5.99
CA SER A 115 3.44 8.86 -5.40
C SER A 115 2.97 7.57 -4.73
N GLY A 116 1.65 7.41 -4.49
CA GLY A 116 1.11 6.30 -3.71
C GLY A 116 1.11 6.53 -2.20
N ARG A 117 1.50 7.73 -1.77
CA ARG A 117 1.27 8.22 -0.41
C ARG A 117 -0.21 8.52 -0.20
N ILE A 118 -0.74 7.99 0.89
CA ILE A 118 -2.15 8.06 1.25
C ILE A 118 -2.24 8.59 2.67
N VAL A 119 -2.90 9.73 2.85
CA VAL A 119 -3.12 10.34 4.16
C VAL A 119 -4.57 10.10 4.58
N ARG A 120 -4.78 9.55 5.77
CA ARG A 120 -6.07 9.56 6.45
C ARG A 120 -6.15 10.81 7.33
N ILE A 121 -7.24 11.56 7.16
CA ILE A 121 -7.56 12.79 7.86
C ILE A 121 -8.79 12.52 8.72
N GLY A 122 -8.71 12.87 9.99
CA GLY A 122 -9.82 12.75 10.94
C GLY A 122 -10.95 13.72 10.62
N SER A 123 -12.07 13.57 11.33
CA SER A 123 -13.25 14.42 11.14
C SER A 123 -13.02 15.89 11.53
N THR A 124 -11.94 16.19 12.27
CA THR A 124 -11.57 17.56 12.63
C THR A 124 -10.49 18.16 11.73
N GLY A 125 -10.06 17.44 10.68
CA GLY A 125 -9.09 17.90 9.68
C GLY A 125 -7.62 17.60 10.02
N GLU A 126 -7.36 16.92 11.12
CA GLU A 126 -6.05 16.47 11.55
C GLU A 126 -5.58 15.22 10.78
N PRO A 127 -4.31 15.13 10.38
CA PRO A 127 -3.77 13.90 9.84
C PRO A 127 -3.68 12.83 10.94
N VAL A 128 -4.31 11.68 10.70
CA VAL A 128 -4.37 10.53 11.63
C VAL A 128 -3.32 9.48 11.27
N CYS A 129 -3.19 9.16 9.98
CA CYS A 129 -2.31 8.10 9.51
C CYS A 129 -1.77 8.39 8.10
N LEU A 130 -0.58 7.88 7.79
CA LEU A 130 0.04 7.89 6.47
C LEU A 130 0.33 6.45 6.04
N TYR A 131 -0.16 6.06 4.87
CA TYR A 131 0.19 4.82 4.19
C TYR A 131 1.03 5.13 2.95
N ASP A 132 1.86 4.17 2.54
CA ASP A 132 2.49 4.18 1.23
C ASP A 132 2.26 2.82 0.57
N ILE A 133 1.65 2.83 -0.61
CA ILE A 133 1.43 1.63 -1.42
C ILE A 133 2.19 1.67 -2.75
N GLY A 134 3.07 2.66 -2.93
CA GLY A 134 3.96 2.87 -4.08
C GLY A 134 3.27 3.23 -5.40
N MET A 135 1.94 3.38 -5.38
CA MET A 135 1.14 3.73 -6.55
C MET A 135 -0.21 4.33 -6.17
N VAL A 136 -0.82 5.09 -7.07
CA VAL A 136 -2.15 5.66 -6.83
C VAL A 136 -3.19 4.54 -6.70
N PRO A 137 -4.00 4.50 -5.62
CA PRO A 137 -5.13 3.61 -5.56
C PRO A 137 -6.20 4.07 -6.56
N ARG A 138 -6.73 3.14 -7.36
CA ARG A 138 -7.87 3.39 -8.24
C ARG A 138 -9.20 3.44 -7.49
N ARG A 139 -9.27 2.81 -6.32
CA ARG A 139 -10.45 2.82 -5.47
C ARG A 139 -10.04 2.69 -4.01
N ILE A 140 -10.68 3.48 -3.17
CA ILE A 140 -10.54 3.44 -1.71
C ILE A 140 -11.92 3.13 -1.15
N VAL A 141 -12.03 2.11 -0.32
CA VAL A 141 -13.30 1.74 0.34
C VAL A 141 -13.05 1.59 1.83
N ASP A 142 -13.74 2.40 2.63
CA ASP A 142 -13.79 2.28 4.08
C ASP A 142 -15.14 1.71 4.51
N THR A 143 -15.12 0.61 5.25
CA THR A 143 -16.32 0.01 5.87
C THR A 143 -16.46 0.37 7.35
N GLY A 144 -15.58 1.24 7.87
CA GLY A 144 -15.42 1.61 9.27
C GLY A 144 -14.50 0.66 10.03
N ARG A 145 -14.61 -0.66 9.79
CA ARG A 145 -13.71 -1.66 10.38
C ARG A 145 -12.55 -2.03 9.47
N TRP A 146 -12.79 -2.03 8.16
CA TRP A 146 -11.82 -2.43 7.15
C TRP A 146 -11.61 -1.32 6.14
N LEU A 147 -10.36 -1.12 5.78
CA LEU A 147 -9.96 -0.20 4.72
C LEU A 147 -9.37 -1.02 3.57
N TYR A 148 -9.95 -0.86 2.40
CA TYR A 148 -9.53 -1.51 1.16
C TYR A 148 -8.94 -0.47 0.22
N LEU A 149 -7.68 -0.65 -0.14
CA LEU A 149 -6.98 0.19 -1.12
C LEU A 149 -6.72 -0.65 -2.37
N LEU A 150 -7.46 -0.39 -3.43
CA LEU A 150 -7.34 -1.11 -4.69
C LEU A 150 -6.40 -0.36 -5.63
N SER A 151 -5.30 -0.99 -6.04
CA SER A 151 -4.45 -0.55 -7.14
C SER A 151 -4.73 -1.36 -8.41
N ASP A 152 -3.95 -1.11 -9.47
CA ASP A 152 -4.04 -1.89 -10.72
C ASP A 152 -3.62 -3.35 -10.55
N THR A 153 -2.78 -3.65 -9.57
CA THR A 153 -2.14 -4.96 -9.42
C THR A 153 -2.51 -5.66 -8.13
N ARG A 154 -2.94 -4.92 -7.10
CA ARG A 154 -3.16 -5.44 -5.76
C ARG A 154 -4.30 -4.75 -5.05
N LEU A 155 -4.95 -5.49 -4.18
CA LEU A 155 -5.83 -4.98 -3.14
C LEU A 155 -5.09 -5.07 -1.81
N TYR A 156 -4.91 -3.93 -1.14
CA TYR A 156 -4.38 -3.86 0.21
C TYR A 156 -5.54 -3.83 1.19
N ILE A 157 -5.50 -4.70 2.20
CA ILE A 157 -6.55 -4.89 3.18
C ILE A 157 -6.01 -4.49 4.54
N LEU A 158 -6.54 -3.41 5.09
CA LEU A 158 -6.11 -2.84 6.35
C LEU A 158 -7.21 -2.95 7.40
N ARG A 159 -6.82 -3.13 8.65
CA ARG A 159 -7.67 -3.07 9.83
C ARG A 159 -6.94 -2.33 10.94
N GLU A 160 -7.59 -1.32 11.52
CA GLU A 160 -7.01 -0.52 12.62
C GLU A 160 -5.59 -0.02 12.24
N ASP A 161 -5.45 0.52 11.03
CA ASP A 161 -4.22 1.02 10.41
C ASP A 161 -3.08 -0.02 10.24
N ARG A 162 -3.38 -1.32 10.41
CA ARG A 162 -2.45 -2.42 10.15
C ARG A 162 -2.78 -3.09 8.83
N LEU A 163 -1.76 -3.34 8.01
CA LEU A 163 -1.90 -4.13 6.80
C LEU A 163 -2.08 -5.61 7.20
N VAL A 164 -3.25 -6.16 6.90
CA VAL A 164 -3.64 -7.54 7.24
C VAL A 164 -3.29 -8.49 6.10
N ARG A 165 -3.52 -8.07 4.86
CA ARG A 165 -3.28 -8.91 3.68
C ARG A 165 -3.18 -8.07 2.41
N THR A 166 -2.47 -8.60 1.43
CA THR A 166 -2.58 -8.18 0.02
C THR A 166 -3.19 -9.29 -0.81
N VAL A 167 -4.07 -8.94 -1.74
CA VAL A 167 -4.66 -9.87 -2.71
C VAL A 167 -4.29 -9.39 -4.11
N ASP A 168 -3.73 -10.27 -4.94
CA ASP A 168 -3.41 -9.93 -6.32
C ASP A 168 -4.69 -9.68 -7.13
N VAL A 169 -4.64 -8.66 -7.98
CA VAL A 169 -5.71 -8.23 -8.87
C VAL A 169 -5.23 -8.39 -10.30
N HIS A 170 -6.07 -8.97 -11.15
CA HIS A 170 -5.77 -9.23 -12.55
C HIS A 170 -6.72 -8.47 -13.47
N ASP A 171 -6.26 -8.16 -14.69
CA ASP A 171 -7.07 -7.54 -15.74
C ASP A 171 -7.86 -6.30 -15.25
N ALA A 172 -7.23 -5.44 -14.43
CA ALA A 172 -7.83 -4.21 -13.89
C ALA A 172 -9.13 -4.44 -13.10
N GLY A 173 -9.23 -5.59 -12.41
CA GLY A 173 -10.42 -6.04 -11.70
C GLY A 173 -11.06 -5.00 -10.78
N GLU A 174 -12.38 -5.07 -10.66
CA GLU A 174 -13.19 -4.16 -9.87
C GLU A 174 -13.46 -4.76 -8.48
N LEU A 175 -13.23 -3.95 -7.45
CA LEU A 175 -13.63 -4.28 -6.09
C LEU A 175 -15.11 -3.98 -5.90
N ILE A 176 -15.88 -5.00 -5.61
CA ILE A 176 -17.22 -4.88 -5.06
C ILE A 176 -17.02 -5.04 -3.54
N PRO A 177 -17.46 -4.12 -2.65
CA PRO A 177 -17.42 -4.26 -1.19
C PRO A 177 -18.77 -4.66 -0.51
N GLY A 178 -18.77 -5.67 0.35
CA GLY A 178 -19.98 -6.22 0.98
C GLY A 178 -19.90 -6.22 2.50
N GLU A 179 -21.01 -6.52 3.18
CA GLU A 179 -21.08 -6.48 4.65
C GLU A 179 -20.19 -7.52 5.31
N ALA A 180 -20.18 -8.75 4.81
CA ALA A 180 -19.42 -9.87 5.40
C ALA A 180 -18.21 -10.33 4.56
N GLY A 181 -17.85 -9.57 3.53
CA GLY A 181 -16.73 -9.90 2.66
C GLY A 181 -16.63 -8.95 1.47
N PHE A 182 -15.85 -9.34 0.47
CA PHE A 182 -15.77 -8.57 -0.76
C PHE A 182 -15.62 -9.45 -2.01
N GLY A 183 -15.92 -8.86 -3.17
CA GLY A 183 -15.82 -9.50 -4.47
C GLY A 183 -14.77 -8.79 -5.33
N LEU A 184 -13.97 -9.55 -6.07
CA LEU A 184 -13.10 -9.05 -7.12
C LEU A 184 -13.62 -9.55 -8.45
N LEU A 185 -14.21 -8.64 -9.22
CA LEU A 185 -14.71 -8.88 -10.57
C LEU A 185 -13.64 -8.55 -11.60
N GLU A 186 -13.06 -9.59 -12.18
CA GLU A 186 -12.00 -9.52 -13.17
C GLU A 186 -12.55 -9.96 -14.53
N ARG A 187 -11.81 -9.67 -15.60
CA ARG A 187 -12.30 -9.90 -16.97
C ARG A 187 -12.77 -11.32 -17.24
N LYS A 188 -12.15 -12.35 -16.64
CA LYS A 188 -12.47 -13.78 -16.86
C LYS A 188 -12.71 -14.55 -15.56
N CYS A 189 -12.77 -13.86 -14.43
CA CYS A 189 -13.04 -14.51 -13.17
C CYS A 189 -13.72 -13.56 -12.22
N PHE A 190 -14.55 -14.12 -11.37
CA PHE A 190 -15.14 -13.42 -10.24
C PHE A 190 -14.77 -14.21 -8.99
N ARG A 191 -14.01 -13.59 -8.09
CA ARG A 191 -13.56 -14.20 -6.83
C ARG A 191 -14.22 -13.48 -5.66
N TRP A 192 -14.55 -14.18 -4.60
CA TRP A 192 -15.07 -13.57 -3.37
C TRP A 192 -14.31 -14.06 -2.14
N PHE A 193 -14.19 -13.15 -1.20
CA PHE A 193 -13.32 -13.24 -0.05
C PHE A 193 -14.11 -12.88 1.20
N ASP A 194 -13.64 -13.34 2.36
CA ASP A 194 -14.04 -12.75 3.63
C ASP A 194 -13.45 -11.34 3.79
N GLN A 195 -13.81 -10.64 4.87
CA GLN A 195 -13.32 -9.27 5.11
C GLN A 195 -11.79 -9.19 5.30
N ALA A 196 -11.14 -10.28 5.72
CA ALA A 196 -9.69 -10.35 5.93
C ALA A 196 -8.93 -10.74 4.65
N GLY A 197 -9.65 -10.96 3.54
CA GLY A 197 -9.10 -11.35 2.24
C GLY A 197 -8.74 -12.82 2.12
N ALA A 198 -9.27 -13.70 2.96
CA ALA A 198 -9.20 -15.13 2.72
C ALA A 198 -10.14 -15.49 1.56
N LEU A 199 -9.64 -16.26 0.58
CA LEU A 199 -10.44 -16.68 -0.57
C LEU A 199 -11.51 -17.67 -0.10
N VAL A 200 -12.78 -17.30 -0.26
CA VAL A 200 -13.92 -18.17 0.05
C VAL A 200 -14.33 -18.96 -1.17
N GLY A 201 -14.29 -18.34 -2.36
CA GLY A 201 -14.63 -19.03 -3.60
C GLY A 201 -14.47 -18.14 -4.83
N GLY A 202 -14.81 -18.71 -5.99
CA GLY A 202 -14.75 -17.97 -7.23
C GLY A 202 -15.20 -18.79 -8.42
N VAL A 203 -15.45 -18.07 -9.51
CA VAL A 203 -15.82 -18.62 -10.81
C VAL A 203 -14.82 -18.13 -11.83
N ARG A 204 -14.33 -19.03 -12.68
CA ARG A 204 -13.45 -18.71 -13.80
C ARG A 204 -14.09 -19.16 -15.10
N THR A 205 -14.02 -18.32 -16.12
CA THR A 205 -14.61 -18.57 -17.43
C THR A 205 -13.54 -18.53 -18.52
N LYS A 206 -13.75 -19.31 -19.59
CA LYS A 206 -12.88 -19.25 -20.78
C LYS A 206 -13.01 -17.90 -21.51
N ASN A 207 -14.24 -17.41 -21.60
CA ASN A 207 -14.61 -16.16 -22.27
C ASN A 207 -14.82 -15.03 -21.24
N PRO A 208 -14.59 -13.76 -21.62
CA PRO A 208 -14.82 -12.65 -20.71
C PRO A 208 -16.22 -12.60 -20.11
N LEU A 209 -16.27 -12.28 -18.82
CA LEU A 209 -17.49 -11.99 -18.09
C LEU A 209 -18.12 -10.71 -18.65
N ARG A 210 -19.45 -10.73 -18.78
CA ARG A 210 -20.27 -9.60 -19.24
C ARG A 210 -21.16 -9.08 -18.14
N ARG A 211 -21.73 -9.98 -17.35
CA ARG A 211 -22.58 -9.64 -16.22
C ARG A 211 -22.37 -10.66 -15.11
N VAL A 212 -22.35 -10.15 -13.89
CA VAL A 212 -22.37 -10.92 -12.66
C VAL A 212 -23.37 -10.22 -11.75
N TYR A 213 -24.40 -10.94 -11.32
CA TYR A 213 -25.46 -10.39 -10.49
C TYR A 213 -26.09 -11.46 -9.60
N VAL A 214 -26.76 -11.02 -8.53
CA VAL A 214 -27.42 -11.90 -7.58
C VAL A 214 -28.84 -12.23 -8.06
N SER A 215 -29.29 -13.44 -7.78
CA SER A 215 -30.64 -13.97 -7.95
C SER A 215 -31.08 -14.69 -6.68
N ASP A 216 -32.36 -15.04 -6.57
CA ASP A 216 -32.93 -15.69 -5.36
C ASP A 216 -32.23 -17.01 -4.99
N GLU A 217 -31.69 -17.72 -5.98
CA GLU A 217 -31.04 -19.02 -5.78
C GLU A 217 -29.49 -18.93 -5.74
N GLY A 218 -28.91 -17.73 -5.84
CA GLY A 218 -27.45 -17.54 -5.86
C GLY A 218 -27.00 -16.57 -6.96
N TRP A 219 -25.79 -16.74 -7.46
CA TRP A 219 -25.22 -15.83 -8.45
C TRP A 219 -25.46 -16.28 -9.87
N ILE A 220 -25.75 -15.32 -10.75
CA ILE A 220 -25.75 -15.52 -12.18
C ILE A 220 -24.47 -14.91 -12.76
N VAL A 221 -23.74 -15.72 -13.51
CA VAL A 221 -22.52 -15.33 -14.21
C VAL A 221 -22.72 -15.52 -15.71
N GLU A 222 -22.58 -14.44 -16.47
CA GLU A 222 -22.82 -14.42 -17.90
C GLU A 222 -21.56 -14.08 -18.69
N THR A 223 -21.32 -14.85 -19.75
CA THR A 223 -20.43 -14.49 -20.85
C THR A 223 -21.28 -14.18 -22.08
N ARG A 224 -20.66 -13.77 -23.19
CA ARG A 224 -21.38 -13.52 -24.45
C ARG A 224 -22.25 -14.70 -24.93
N GLN A 225 -21.86 -15.94 -24.63
CA GLN A 225 -22.47 -17.15 -25.19
C GLN A 225 -23.07 -18.10 -24.15
N ARG A 226 -22.79 -17.89 -22.86
CA ARG A 226 -23.13 -18.83 -21.80
C ARG A 226 -23.55 -18.09 -20.55
N ARG A 227 -24.52 -18.67 -19.84
CA ARG A 227 -24.95 -18.30 -18.50
C ARG A 227 -24.69 -19.49 -17.57
N ALA A 228 -24.15 -19.22 -16.40
CA ALA A 228 -24.02 -20.20 -15.33
C ALA A 228 -24.69 -19.65 -14.07
N HIS A 229 -25.27 -20.56 -13.30
CA HIS A 229 -25.81 -20.28 -11.99
C HIS A 229 -24.90 -20.90 -10.93
N VAL A 230 -24.62 -20.14 -9.89
CA VAL A 230 -23.61 -20.45 -8.88
C VAL A 230 -24.29 -20.38 -7.52
N THR A 231 -24.55 -21.56 -6.97
CA THR A 231 -25.20 -21.74 -5.67
C THR A 231 -24.16 -21.78 -4.54
N GLY A 232 -24.57 -21.45 -3.32
CA GLY A 232 -23.70 -21.48 -2.13
C GLY A 232 -22.66 -20.37 -2.03
N ALA A 233 -22.57 -19.48 -3.02
CA ALA A 233 -21.79 -18.26 -2.93
C ALA A 233 -22.50 -17.27 -1.98
N PRO A 234 -21.78 -16.62 -1.04
CA PRO A 234 -22.41 -15.76 -0.06
C PRO A 234 -23.07 -14.53 -0.71
N SER A 235 -24.25 -14.16 -0.21
CA SER A 235 -24.94 -12.92 -0.56
C SER A 235 -24.44 -11.76 0.32
N PHE A 236 -23.14 -11.46 0.31
CA PHE A 236 -22.54 -10.38 1.11
C PHE A 236 -23.00 -8.95 0.71
N TRP A 237 -23.87 -8.85 -0.30
CA TRP A 237 -24.16 -7.64 -1.09
C TRP A 237 -25.59 -7.13 -0.91
N LEU A 238 -26.42 -7.93 -0.24
CA LEU A 238 -27.79 -7.56 0.03
C LEU A 238 -27.77 -6.81 1.36
N ASP A 239 -27.92 -5.49 1.28
CA ASP A 239 -28.50 -4.72 2.37
C ASP A 239 -29.78 -5.46 2.78
N THR A 240 -29.87 -5.83 4.06
CA THR A 240 -31.18 -6.15 4.66
C THR A 240 -31.65 -4.94 5.43
#